data_AF-A0A3D5ZIZ2-F1
#
_entry.id   AF-A0A3D5ZIZ2-F1
#
_cell.length_a   1.000
_cell.length_b   1.000
_cell.length_c   1.000
_cell.angle_alpha   90.00
_cell.angle_beta   90.00
_cell.angle_gamma   90.00
#
_symmetry.space_group_name_H-M   'P 1'
#
loop_
_entity.id
_entity.type
_entity.pdbx_description
1 polymer ?
#
loop_
_entity_poly.entity_id
_entity_poly.type
_entity_poly.pdbx_seq_one_letter_code
_entity_poly.pdbx_strand_id
1 'polypeptide(L)'
;MQIFLLVLFGFLAGIVGGMGMGGGTLLVPLLSFLDIPQKTIQATNLISFVPMCVVALILHAKNKLIKTKGIGWLTVPAVVSAVAGAFVAGDTANKVLRMVFGVFLIVVGSWQIVVAAKFILRKKKSLLVAYCPSGKLKCCPKRLLSSKNQYVS
;
A
#
# COMPACT_ATOMS: atom_id res chain seq x y z
N MET A 1 22.45 19.84 -7.04
CA MET A 1 22.38 18.38 -7.34
C MET A 1 21.33 17.63 -6.52
N GLN A 2 21.12 17.92 -5.23
CA GLN A 2 20.14 17.21 -4.39
C GLN A 2 18.68 17.44 -4.80
N ILE A 3 18.31 18.65 -5.24
CA ILE A 3 16.93 18.99 -5.65
C ILE A 3 16.48 18.19 -6.88
N PHE A 4 17.40 17.94 -7.83
CA PHE A 4 17.09 17.14 -9.02
C PHE A 4 16.76 15.68 -8.66
N LEU A 5 17.52 15.09 -7.74
CA LEU A 5 17.26 13.73 -7.23
C LEU A 5 15.93 13.66 -6.46
N LEU A 6 15.63 14.67 -5.64
CA LEU A 6 14.36 14.74 -4.91
C LEU A 6 13.15 14.79 -5.86
N VAL A 7 13.23 15.58 -6.93
CA VAL A 7 12.17 15.65 -7.94
C VAL A 7 12.04 14.32 -8.68
N LEU A 8 13.15 13.68 -9.04
CA LEU A 8 13.15 12.39 -9.74
C LEU A 8 12.56 11.27 -8.88
N PHE A 9 12.97 11.16 -7.62
CA PHE A 9 12.41 10.17 -6.68
C PHE A 9 10.96 10.46 -6.33
N GLY A 10 10.59 11.73 -6.16
CA GLY A 10 9.19 12.14 -5.95
C GLY A 10 8.30 11.76 -7.13
N PHE A 11 8.79 11.93 -8.37
CA PHE A 11 8.08 11.54 -9.59
C PHE A 11 7.89 10.02 -9.67
N LEU A 12 8.96 9.24 -9.47
CA LEU A 12 8.91 7.77 -9.48
C LEU A 12 7.99 7.23 -8.37
N ALA A 13 8.10 7.78 -7.15
CA ALA A 13 7.24 7.40 -6.03
C ALA A 13 5.77 7.79 -6.28
N GLY A 14 5.52 8.90 -6.98
CA GLY A 14 4.18 9.31 -7.40
C GLY A 14 3.54 8.31 -8.35
N ILE A 15 4.28 7.82 -9.35
CA ILE A 15 3.80 6.78 -10.28
C ILE A 15 3.46 5.49 -9.52
N VAL A 16 4.39 4.99 -8.69
CA VAL A 16 4.19 3.75 -7.93
C VAL A 16 3.06 3.91 -6.90
N GLY A 17 2.97 5.07 -6.25
CA GLY A 17 1.89 5.38 -5.32
C GLY A 17 0.53 5.46 -6.01
N GLY A 18 0.47 6.01 -7.23
CA GLY A 18 -0.72 6.03 -8.06
C GLY A 18 -1.21 4.63 -8.49
N MET A 19 -0.33 3.63 -8.50
CA MET A 19 -0.69 2.22 -8.70
C MET A 19 -1.29 1.55 -7.45
N GLY A 20 -1.52 2.30 -6.37
CA GLY A 20 -2.18 1.82 -5.16
C GLY A 20 -1.26 1.18 -4.11
N MET A 21 0.06 1.19 -4.33
CA MET A 21 1.05 0.64 -3.38
C MET A 21 1.35 1.58 -2.20
N GLY A 22 0.97 2.86 -2.30
CA GLY A 22 1.32 3.92 -1.36
C GLY A 22 2.79 4.33 -1.50
N GLY A 23 3.05 5.51 -2.08
CA GLY A 23 4.38 5.94 -2.53
C GLY A 23 5.49 5.96 -1.47
N GLY A 24 5.13 5.98 -0.19
CA GLY A 24 6.10 6.04 0.92
C GLY A 24 6.83 4.74 1.25
N THR A 25 6.35 3.58 0.79
CA THR A 25 7.08 2.31 0.98
C THR A 25 8.43 2.29 0.26
N LEU A 26 8.55 2.97 -0.88
CA LEU A 26 9.80 3.13 -1.60
C LEU A 26 10.52 4.45 -1.26
N LEU A 27 9.78 5.55 -1.08
CA LEU A 27 10.40 6.86 -0.88
C LEU A 27 11.21 6.93 0.43
N VAL A 28 10.79 6.28 1.51
CA VAL A 28 11.52 6.31 2.80
C VAL A 28 12.89 5.59 2.74
N PRO A 29 13.00 4.32 2.29
CA PRO A 29 14.31 3.67 2.19
C PRO A 29 15.23 4.35 1.17
N LEU A 30 14.70 4.90 0.08
CA LEU A 30 15.51 5.65 -0.90
C LEU A 30 16.08 6.95 -0.31
N LEU A 31 15.30 7.68 0.49
CA LEU A 31 15.78 8.90 1.14
C LEU A 31 16.66 8.62 2.36
N SER A 32 16.49 7.47 3.03
CA SER A 32 17.35 7.07 4.17
C SER A 32 18.80 6.77 3.75
N PHE A 33 19.07 6.61 2.45
CA PHE A 33 20.44 6.56 1.91
C PHE A 33 21.12 7.92 1.87
N LEU A 34 20.37 9.03 1.98
CA LEU A 34 20.92 10.35 2.23
C LEU A 34 20.98 10.55 3.75
N ASP A 35 22.06 11.15 4.25
CA ASP A 35 22.33 11.44 5.68
C ASP A 35 21.41 12.55 6.26
N ILE A 36 20.12 12.48 5.91
CA ILE A 36 19.09 13.44 6.32
C ILE A 36 18.40 12.88 7.58
N PRO A 37 18.07 13.73 8.56
CA PRO A 37 17.29 13.31 9.72
C PRO A 37 15.98 12.61 9.32
N GLN A 38 15.77 11.42 9.88
CA GLN A 38 14.62 10.54 9.59
C GLN A 38 13.26 11.25 9.75
N LYS A 39 13.16 12.16 10.72
CA LYS A 39 11.95 12.96 10.97
C LYS A 39 11.57 13.83 9.78
N THR A 40 12.55 14.43 9.10
CA THR A 40 12.33 15.21 7.88
C THR A 40 11.90 14.32 6.73
N ILE A 41 12.55 13.17 6.54
CA ILE A 41 12.21 12.21 5.47
C ILE A 41 10.75 11.73 5.59
N GLN A 42 10.30 11.42 6.81
CA GLN A 42 8.93 10.98 7.06
C GLN A 42 7.91 12.11 6.88
N ALA A 43 8.23 13.33 7.33
CA ALA A 43 7.36 14.49 7.13
C ALA A 43 7.18 14.81 5.63
N THR A 44 8.28 14.81 4.86
CA THR A 44 8.24 15.02 3.41
C THR A 44 7.41 13.94 2.70
N ASN A 45 7.54 12.68 3.14
CA ASN A 45 6.69 11.60 2.66
C ASN A 45 5.20 11.90 2.86
N LEU A 46 4.82 12.32 4.07
CA LEU A 46 3.42 12.61 4.39
C LEU A 46 2.87 13.76 3.54
N ILE A 47 3.67 14.81 3.33
CA ILE A 47 3.31 15.93 2.45
C ILE A 47 3.13 15.46 0.99
N SER A 48 3.95 14.52 0.53
CA SER A 48 3.82 13.96 -0.83
C SER A 48 2.53 13.16 -1.06
N PHE A 49 1.92 12.63 0.01
CA PHE A 49 0.62 11.96 -0.07
C PHE A 49 -0.54 12.95 -0.29
N VAL A 50 -0.43 14.21 0.13
CA VAL A 50 -1.51 15.19 0.00
C VAL A 50 -1.99 15.35 -1.46
N PRO A 51 -1.12 15.68 -2.44
CA PRO A 51 -1.57 15.80 -3.83
C PRO A 51 -2.06 14.47 -4.40
N MET A 52 -1.46 13.35 -3.98
CA MET A 52 -1.89 12.01 -4.40
C MET A 52 -3.31 11.69 -3.93
N CYS A 53 -3.63 11.99 -2.66
CA CYS A 53 -4.95 11.81 -2.09
C CYS A 53 -5.99 12.69 -2.79
N VAL A 54 -5.64 13.93 -3.14
CA VAL A 54 -6.53 14.83 -3.89
C VAL A 54 -6.86 14.24 -5.26
N VAL A 55 -5.86 13.80 -6.03
CA VAL A 55 -6.07 13.20 -7.35
C VAL A 55 -6.87 11.90 -7.24
N ALA A 56 -6.53 11.03 -6.29
CA ALA A 56 -7.24 9.79 -6.04
C ALA A 56 -8.72 10.04 -5.68
N LEU A 57 -8.99 11.03 -4.84
CA LEU A 57 -10.34 11.43 -4.45
C LEU A 57 -11.13 11.96 -5.64
N ILE A 58 -10.54 12.82 -6.47
CA ILE A 58 -11.19 13.34 -7.68
C ILE A 58 -11.55 12.19 -8.62
N LEU A 59 -10.62 11.26 -8.87
CA LEU A 59 -10.87 10.11 -9.75
C LEU A 59 -11.99 9.21 -9.22
N HIS A 60 -11.98 8.91 -7.91
CA HIS A 60 -13.03 8.11 -7.26
C HIS A 60 -14.39 8.83 -7.26
N ALA A 61 -14.39 10.15 -7.08
CA ALA A 61 -15.59 10.98 -7.16
C ALA A 61 -16.20 10.98 -8.55
N LYS A 62 -15.37 11.14 -9.60
CA LYS A 62 -15.81 11.09 -11.00
C LYS A 62 -16.42 9.75 -11.39
N ASN A 63 -15.91 8.64 -10.84
CA ASN A 63 -16.43 7.30 -11.11
C ASN A 63 -17.70 6.95 -10.32
N LYS A 64 -18.26 7.86 -9.50
CA LYS A 64 -19.46 7.65 -8.65
C LYS A 64 -19.39 6.41 -7.74
N LEU A 65 -18.18 5.97 -7.38
CA LEU A 65 -17.94 4.84 -6.48
C LEU A 65 -17.98 5.25 -4.99
N ILE A 66 -18.25 6.52 -4.70
CA ILE A 66 -18.28 7.03 -3.32
C ILE A 66 -19.59 6.63 -2.65
N LYS A 67 -19.56 5.52 -1.90
CA LYS A 67 -20.58 5.26 -0.88
C LYS A 67 -20.38 6.22 0.28
N THR A 68 -21.19 7.26 0.33
CA THR A 68 -21.20 8.26 1.43
C THR A 68 -21.73 7.70 2.74
N LYS A 69 -22.47 6.57 2.69
CA LYS A 69 -22.93 5.84 3.88
C LYS A 69 -21.73 5.21 4.61
N GLY A 70 -21.34 5.82 5.74
CA GLY A 70 -20.32 5.30 6.65
C GLY A 70 -18.98 6.02 6.64
N ILE A 71 -18.81 7.04 5.78
CA ILE A 71 -17.54 7.79 5.70
C ILE A 71 -17.18 8.42 7.04
N GLY A 72 -18.13 9.04 7.74
CA GLY A 72 -17.88 9.70 9.03
C GLY A 72 -17.32 8.75 10.10
N TRP A 73 -17.77 7.49 10.12
CA TRP A 73 -17.25 6.49 11.07
C TRP A 73 -15.81 6.08 10.76
N LEU A 74 -15.37 6.21 9.51
CA LEU A 74 -13.99 5.93 9.11
C LEU A 74 -13.10 7.16 9.28
N THR A 75 -13.59 8.36 8.96
CA THR A 75 -12.80 9.60 9.00
C THR A 75 -12.44 10.00 10.43
N VAL A 76 -13.38 9.87 11.38
CA VAL A 76 -13.15 10.26 12.78
C VAL A 76 -11.97 9.50 13.42
N PRO A 77 -11.94 8.16 13.45
CA PRO A 77 -10.79 7.44 14.02
C PRO A 77 -9.51 7.64 13.19
N ALA A 78 -9.61 7.82 11.86
CA ALA A 78 -8.45 8.10 11.02
C ALA A 78 -7.79 9.44 11.37
N VAL A 79 -8.57 10.51 11.57
CA VAL A 79 -8.05 11.82 11.95
C VAL A 79 -7.49 11.79 13.37
N VAL A 80 -8.21 11.18 14.32
CA VAL A 80 -7.75 11.07 15.71
C VAL A 80 -6.43 10.29 15.79
N SER A 81 -6.32 9.15 15.11
CA SER A 81 -5.08 8.36 15.09
C SER A 81 -3.94 9.07 14.36
N ALA A 82 -4.21 9.78 13.27
CA ALA A 82 -3.19 10.55 12.55
C ALA A 82 -2.62 11.69 13.42
N VAL A 83 -3.48 12.44 14.11
CA VAL A 83 -3.05 13.53 15.01
C VAL A 83 -2.29 12.96 16.21
N ALA A 84 -2.83 11.94 16.88
CA ALA A 84 -2.15 11.29 18.00
C ALA A 84 -0.78 10.72 17.60
N GLY A 85 -0.70 10.05 16.45
CA GLY A 85 0.55 9.53 15.89
C GLY A 85 1.56 10.63 15.56
N ALA A 86 1.11 11.77 15.02
CA ALA A 86 1.98 12.91 14.72
C ALA A 86 2.58 13.54 15.99
N PHE A 87 1.81 13.67 17.08
CA PHE A 87 2.31 14.16 18.36
C PHE A 87 3.36 13.21 18.96
N VAL A 88 3.08 11.90 18.98
CA VAL A 88 4.01 10.89 19.51
C VAL A 88 5.29 10.84 18.67
N ALA A 89 5.19 10.92 17.34
CA ALA A 89 6.35 10.98 16.45
C ALA A 89 7.14 12.30 16.59
N GLY A 90 6.46 13.39 16.98
CA GLY A 90 7.03 14.70 17.22
C GLY A 90 7.97 14.74 18.43
N ASP A 91 7.64 13.99 19.48
CA ASP A 91 8.41 13.93 20.74
C ASP A 91 9.56 12.90 20.71
N THR A 92 9.51 11.95 19.77
CA THR A 92 10.46 10.83 19.71
C THR A 92 11.80 11.21 19.06
N ALA A 93 12.91 10.70 19.62
CA ALA A 93 14.25 10.88 19.06
C ALA A 93 14.43 10.19 17.69
N ASN A 94 15.18 10.84 16.78
CA ASN A 94 15.43 10.37 15.40
C ASN A 94 15.94 8.91 15.32
N LYS A 95 16.77 8.48 16.29
CA LYS A 95 17.34 7.13 16.35
C LYS A 95 16.27 6.06 16.61
N VAL A 96 15.34 6.33 17.52
CA VAL A 96 14.23 5.42 17.84
C VAL A 96 13.28 5.32 16.66
N LEU A 97 12.96 6.45 16.02
CA LEU A 97 12.09 6.50 14.84
C LEU A 97 12.64 5.67 13.68
N ARG A 98 13.95 5.73 13.45
CA ARG A 98 14.64 4.91 12.45
C ARG A 98 14.58 3.42 12.78
N MET A 99 14.79 3.05 14.04
CA MET A 99 14.76 1.65 14.48
C MET A 99 13.37 1.04 14.35
N VAL A 100 12.34 1.76 14.79
CA VAL A 100 10.92 1.34 14.67
C VAL A 100 10.53 1.18 13.21
N PHE A 101 10.89 2.12 12.35
CA PHE A 101 10.59 2.04 10.92
C PHE A 101 11.31 0.86 10.24
N GLY A 102 12.57 0.60 10.60
CA GLY A 102 13.33 -0.55 10.11
C GLY A 102 12.70 -1.89 10.51
N VAL A 103 12.30 -2.04 11.78
CA VAL A 103 11.59 -3.24 12.26
C VAL A 103 10.25 -3.41 11.55
N PHE A 104 9.50 -2.32 11.38
CA PHE A 104 8.24 -2.33 10.63
C PHE A 104 8.41 -2.84 9.20
N LEU A 105 9.44 -2.37 8.47
CA LEU A 105 9.73 -2.84 7.12
C LEU A 105 10.08 -4.34 7.08
N ILE A 106 10.84 -4.84 8.05
CA ILE A 106 11.16 -6.28 8.14
C ILE A 106 9.87 -7.09 8.34
N VAL A 107 9.01 -6.67 9.26
CA VAL A 107 7.74 -7.37 9.54
C VAL A 107 6.84 -7.39 8.31
N VAL A 108 6.64 -6.25 7.66
CA VAL A 108 5.81 -6.14 6.44
C VAL A 108 6.42 -6.94 5.30
N GLY A 109 7.74 -6.88 5.11
CA GLY A 109 8.48 -7.65 4.11
C GLY A 109 8.32 -9.15 4.31
N SER A 110 8.54 -9.64 5.54
CA SER A 110 8.34 -11.05 5.89
C SER A 110 6.89 -11.49 5.67
N TRP A 111 5.91 -10.66 6.05
CA TRP A 111 4.50 -10.95 5.82
C TRP A 111 4.16 -11.06 4.33
N GLN A 112 4.68 -10.13 3.51
CA GLN A 112 4.46 -10.16 2.07
C GLN A 112 5.06 -11.39 1.41
N ILE A 113 6.24 -11.85 1.85
CA ILE A 113 6.84 -13.08 1.35
C ILE A 113 5.95 -14.28 1.68
N VAL A 114 5.39 -14.34 2.90
CA VAL A 114 4.47 -15.42 3.30
C VAL A 114 3.17 -15.39 2.48
N VAL A 115 2.59 -14.21 2.24
CA VAL A 115 1.38 -14.06 1.41
C VAL A 115 1.66 -14.43 -0.04
N ALA A 116 2.79 -13.97 -0.60
CA ALA A 116 3.22 -14.30 -1.96
C ALA A 116 3.48 -15.81 -2.10
N ALA A 117 4.15 -16.43 -1.13
CA ALA A 117 4.36 -17.88 -1.12
C ALA A 117 3.02 -18.65 -1.09
N LYS A 118 2.07 -18.23 -0.25
CA LYS A 118 0.72 -18.80 -0.22
C LYS A 118 -0.04 -18.58 -1.53
N PHE A 119 0.15 -17.44 -2.20
CA PHE A 119 -0.47 -17.14 -3.49
C PHE A 119 0.06 -18.05 -4.60
N ILE A 120 1.38 -18.28 -4.65
CA ILE A 120 2.03 -19.19 -5.59
C ILE A 120 1.55 -20.64 -5.37
N LEU A 121 1.48 -21.08 -4.11
CA LEU A 121 0.99 -22.42 -3.75
C LEU A 121 -0.51 -22.60 -4.09
N ARG A 122 -1.34 -21.56 -3.88
CA ARG A 122 -2.75 -21.58 -4.29
C ARG A 122 -2.91 -21.63 -5.81
N LYS A 123 -2.11 -20.88 -6.58
CA LYS A 123 -2.15 -20.91 -8.05
C LYS A 123 -1.80 -22.30 -8.60
N LYS A 124 -0.83 -22.99 -7.98
CA LYS A 124 -0.47 -24.39 -8.32
C LYS A 124 -1.62 -25.37 -8.06
N LYS A 125 -2.35 -25.20 -6.95
CA LYS A 125 -3.52 -26.01 -6.61
C LYS A 125 -4.70 -25.78 -7.57
N SER A 126 -4.94 -24.54 -8.00
CA SER A 126 -5.98 -24.20 -8.97
C SER A 126 -5.67 -24.69 -10.40
N LEU A 127 -4.40 -24.70 -10.81
CA LEU A 127 -3.98 -25.25 -12.11
C LEU A 127 -4.08 -26.78 -12.15
N LEU A 128 -3.79 -27.48 -11.04
CA LEU A 128 -3.98 -28.93 -10.94
C LEU A 128 -5.46 -29.35 -11.01
N VAL A 129 -6.39 -28.50 -10.60
CA VAL A 129 -7.85 -28.76 -10.72
C VAL A 129 -8.38 -28.44 -12.13
N ALA A 130 -7.76 -27.49 -12.84
CA ALA A 130 -8.13 -27.16 -14.22
C ALA A 130 -7.58 -28.16 -15.25
N TYR A 131 -6.47 -28.84 -14.94
CA TYR A 131 -5.97 -29.97 -15.73
C TYR A 131 -6.72 -31.24 -15.35
N CYS A 132 -7.96 -31.37 -15.82
CA CYS A 132 -8.64 -32.66 -15.89
C CYS A 132 -8.36 -33.23 -17.30
N PRO A 133 -7.41 -34.15 -17.48
CA PRO A 133 -7.24 -34.82 -18.75
C PRO A 133 -8.49 -35.67 -18.94
N SER A 134 -9.35 -35.26 -19.87
CA SER A 134 -10.64 -35.88 -20.10
C SER A 134 -10.49 -37.37 -20.33
N GLY A 135 -10.95 -38.11 -19.33
CA GLY A 135 -11.37 -39.50 -19.44
C GLY A 135 -12.65 -39.78 -18.67
N LYS A 136 -13.47 -38.76 -18.34
CA LYS A 136 -14.95 -38.80 -18.11
C LYS A 136 -15.46 -37.41 -17.72
N LEU A 137 -16.29 -36.80 -18.58
CA LEU A 137 -17.08 -35.61 -18.23
C LEU A 137 -18.10 -35.96 -17.16
N LYS A 138 -17.87 -35.54 -15.90
CA LYS A 138 -18.91 -35.24 -14.90
C LYS A 138 -18.23 -34.70 -13.65
N CYS A 139 -17.96 -33.39 -13.64
CA CYS A 139 -18.03 -32.52 -12.46
C CYS A 139 -17.30 -31.20 -12.77
N CYS A 140 -18.05 -30.20 -13.23
CA CYS A 140 -17.68 -28.82 -12.94
C CYS A 140 -18.90 -28.15 -12.30
N PRO A 141 -18.91 -27.95 -10.97
CA PRO A 141 -19.98 -27.21 -10.30
C PRO A 141 -19.83 -25.72 -10.62
N LYS A 142 -20.97 -25.11 -11.01
CA LYS A 142 -21.21 -23.72 -11.45
C LYS A 142 -20.73 -22.57 -10.52
N ARG A 143 -19.86 -22.81 -9.52
CA ARG A 143 -19.53 -21.87 -8.43
C ARG A 143 -18.22 -21.07 -8.64
N LEU A 144 -17.58 -21.15 -9.80
CA LEU A 144 -16.35 -20.40 -10.11
C LEU A 144 -16.56 -19.11 -10.92
N LEU A 145 -17.79 -18.78 -11.29
CA LEU A 145 -18.11 -17.55 -12.03
C LEU A 145 -18.43 -16.33 -11.14
N SER A 146 -18.42 -16.46 -9.81
CA SER A 146 -18.76 -15.36 -8.89
C SER A 146 -17.58 -14.70 -8.18
N SER A 147 -16.33 -15.12 -8.44
CA SER A 147 -15.13 -14.55 -7.78
C SER A 147 -14.29 -13.66 -8.70
N LYS A 148 -14.80 -13.26 -9.87
CA LYS A 148 -14.14 -12.29 -10.75
C LYS A 148 -14.45 -10.83 -10.41
N ASN A 149 -15.31 -10.56 -9.42
CA ASN A 149 -15.87 -9.23 -9.17
C ASN A 149 -15.40 -8.55 -7.86
N GLN A 150 -14.26 -8.95 -7.29
CA GLN A 150 -13.79 -8.36 -6.01
C GLN A 150 -12.32 -7.92 -6.00
N TYR A 151 -11.69 -7.83 -7.18
CA TYR A 151 -10.31 -7.34 -7.35
C TYR A 151 -10.24 -6.10 -8.27
N VAL A 152 -11.27 -5.25 -8.23
CA VAL A 152 -11.22 -3.89 -8.77
C VAL A 152 -12.01 -3.00 -7.80
N SER A 153 -11.31 -2.43 -6.83
CA SER A 153 -11.66 -1.18 -6.13
C SER A 153 -10.42 -0.72 -5.38
#